data_AF-A0A9W5IU86-F1
#
_entry.id   AF-A0A9W5IU86-F1
#
_cell.length_a   1.000
_cell.length_b   1.000
_cell.length_c   1.000
_cell.angle_alpha   90.00
_cell.angle_beta   90.00
_cell.angle_gamma   90.00
#
_symmetry.space_group_name_H-M   'P 1'
#
loop_
_entity.id
_entity.type
_entity.pdbx_description
1 polymer ?
#
loop_
_entity_poly.entity_id
_entity_poly.type
_entity_poly.pdbx_seq_one_letter_code
_entity_poly.pdbx_strand_id
1 'polypeptide(L)'
;MYLIWSLVMTEKKIVTLVETKGTERTYQMNDGSIEKRTGGTVAWRNNNPGNLKFEYANSADHTVRTSRTKEKALSAAQSKYEGVVALDQWGNAIFEDMDAGRAAKIKLLTDRFSNLNVHNMIREYSKPDYSGKTHWDSQEKTIYNVARQQGVDLQDKKIGDMTSKELSALADGISKFEGWKEGIVTVIPDLKKEINDNNEMTKPINPNPNKSDRLRALIQGFKNDTDGSFAAQVLAENSDVVENFRERQQERLEQVRQRGAVQDIQPEIHQERSFGGRSF
;
A
#
# COMPACT_ATOMS: atom_id res chain seq x y z
N MET A 1 -24.29 27.60 -23.35
CA MET A 1 -22.91 27.12 -23.54
C MET A 1 -22.28 27.02 -22.15
N TYR A 2 -22.30 25.84 -21.54
CA TYR A 2 -21.66 25.60 -20.24
C TYR A 2 -20.48 24.64 -20.48
N LEU A 3 -19.28 25.14 -20.25
CA LEU A 3 -18.03 24.38 -20.26
C LEU A 3 -18.02 23.50 -19.01
N ILE A 4 -18.13 22.19 -19.20
CA ILE A 4 -17.92 21.19 -18.15
C ILE A 4 -16.41 21.11 -17.96
N TRP A 5 -15.93 21.59 -16.81
CA TRP A 5 -14.56 21.35 -16.39
C TRP A 5 -14.41 19.84 -16.17
N SER A 6 -13.66 19.19 -17.05
CA SER A 6 -13.21 17.82 -16.85
C SER A 6 -12.24 17.84 -15.67
N LEU A 7 -12.68 17.40 -14.50
CA LEU A 7 -11.81 17.14 -13.36
C LEU A 7 -10.84 16.04 -13.80
N VAL A 8 -9.61 16.40 -14.14
CA VAL A 8 -8.54 15.43 -14.31
C VAL A 8 -8.30 14.85 -12.92
N MET A 9 -8.87 13.67 -12.66
CA MET A 9 -8.50 12.85 -11.51
C MET A 9 -7.04 12.48 -11.70
N THR A 10 -6.13 13.27 -11.13
CA THR A 10 -4.70 12.92 -11.10
C THR A 10 -4.56 11.61 -10.33
N GLU A 11 -3.93 10.62 -10.95
CA GLU A 11 -3.61 9.35 -10.31
C GLU A 11 -2.92 9.60 -8.95
N LYS A 12 -3.35 8.84 -7.95
CA LYS A 12 -2.95 9.08 -6.56
C LYS A 12 -1.56 8.51 -6.32
N LYS A 13 -0.59 9.38 -6.07
CA LYS A 13 0.82 9.01 -5.89
C LYS A 13 1.30 9.25 -4.47
N ILE A 14 2.09 8.34 -3.95
CA ILE A 14 2.85 8.53 -2.71
C ILE A 14 3.93 9.58 -2.97
N VAL A 15 3.99 10.61 -2.13
CA VAL A 15 5.04 11.65 -2.17
C VAL A 15 6.02 11.47 -1.02
N THR A 16 5.54 11.01 0.13
CA THR A 16 6.36 10.87 1.34
C THR A 16 5.95 9.66 2.15
N LEU A 17 6.92 8.90 2.66
CA LEU A 17 6.71 7.98 3.79
C LEU A 17 6.72 8.79 5.10
N VAL A 18 5.56 8.92 5.74
CA VAL A 18 5.40 9.66 7.01
C VAL A 18 5.81 8.81 8.19
N GLU A 19 5.37 7.56 8.24
CA GLU A 19 5.64 6.66 9.36
C GLU A 19 5.73 5.20 8.92
N THR A 20 6.57 4.43 9.62
CA THR A 20 6.70 2.99 9.44
C THR A 20 6.73 2.32 10.82
N LYS A 21 5.81 1.39 11.07
CA LYS A 21 5.69 0.69 12.36
C LYS A 21 5.25 -0.75 12.13
N GLY A 22 6.15 -1.71 12.33
CA GLY A 22 5.85 -3.12 12.07
C GLY A 22 5.33 -3.30 10.64
N THR A 23 4.12 -3.85 10.48
CA THR A 23 3.45 -4.06 9.20
C THR A 23 2.58 -2.88 8.74
N GLU A 24 2.72 -1.71 9.36
CA GLU A 24 1.97 -0.50 9.00
C GLU A 24 2.84 0.50 8.24
N ARG A 25 2.23 1.20 7.28
CA ARG A 25 2.85 2.31 6.56
C ARG A 25 1.88 3.49 6.53
N THR A 26 2.39 4.69 6.80
CA THR A 26 1.63 5.93 6.66
C THR A 26 2.30 6.79 5.59
N TYR A 27 1.52 7.23 4.61
CA TYR A 27 1.98 7.95 3.44
C TYR A 27 1.29 9.31 3.33
N GLN A 28 2.03 10.29 2.83
CA GLN A 28 1.45 11.50 2.26
C GLN A 28 1.31 11.31 0.76
N MET A 29 0.13 11.65 0.25
CA MET A 29 -0.24 11.51 -1.15
C MET A 29 -0.15 12.86 -1.87
N ASN A 30 -0.07 12.85 -3.20
CA ASN A 30 0.07 14.06 -4.04
C ASN A 30 -1.15 15.01 -3.96
N ASP A 31 -2.33 14.49 -3.65
CA ASP A 31 -3.55 15.29 -3.38
C ASP A 31 -3.58 15.91 -1.96
N GLY A 32 -2.51 15.70 -1.19
CA GLY A 32 -2.35 16.15 0.19
C GLY A 32 -3.00 15.24 1.23
N SER A 33 -3.73 14.20 0.84
CA SER A 33 -4.31 13.25 1.79
C SER A 33 -3.22 12.40 2.46
N ILE A 34 -3.54 11.89 3.65
CA ILE A 34 -2.69 10.93 4.36
C ILE A 34 -3.36 9.55 4.29
N GLU A 35 -2.61 8.55 3.86
CA GLU A 35 -3.07 7.15 3.82
C GLU A 35 -2.30 6.30 4.80
N LYS A 36 -3.01 5.51 5.60
CA LYS A 36 -2.44 4.42 6.38
C LYS A 36 -2.76 3.08 5.70
N ARG A 37 -1.72 2.31 5.39
CA ARG A 37 -1.79 0.95 4.85
C ARG A 37 -1.45 -0.07 5.92
N THR A 38 -2.34 -1.05 6.12
CA THR A 38 -2.20 -2.11 7.14
C THR A 38 -2.57 -3.47 6.57
N GLY A 39 -2.00 -4.55 7.12
CA GLY A 39 -2.16 -5.89 6.54
C GLY A 39 -1.59 -5.98 5.12
N GLY A 40 -2.03 -6.99 4.35
CA GLY A 40 -1.48 -7.28 3.02
C GLY A 40 -0.01 -7.68 3.07
N THR A 41 0.65 -7.74 1.91
CA THR A 41 2.10 -7.97 1.83
C THR A 41 2.90 -6.67 1.91
N VAL A 42 4.19 -6.76 2.27
CA VAL A 42 5.15 -5.64 2.14
C VAL A 42 5.15 -5.07 0.72
N ALA A 43 5.13 -5.95 -0.29
CA ALA A 43 5.07 -5.56 -1.71
C ALA A 43 3.84 -4.69 -2.02
N TRP A 44 2.67 -5.01 -1.49
CA TRP A 44 1.48 -4.18 -1.64
C TRP A 44 1.64 -2.84 -0.91
N ARG A 45 2.03 -2.86 0.37
CA ARG A 45 2.16 -1.63 1.18
C ARG A 45 3.10 -0.62 0.51
N ASN A 46 4.21 -1.11 -0.02
CA ASN A 46 5.27 -0.29 -0.59
C ASN A 46 5.15 -0.04 -2.11
N ASN A 47 4.07 -0.49 -2.77
CA ASN A 47 3.97 -0.49 -4.24
C ASN A 47 5.20 -1.17 -4.92
N ASN A 48 5.73 -2.23 -4.32
CA ASN A 48 6.99 -2.86 -4.71
C ASN A 48 6.76 -4.34 -5.07
N PRO A 49 6.12 -4.63 -6.22
CA PRO A 49 5.83 -6.00 -6.64
C PRO A 49 7.10 -6.81 -6.96
N GLY A 50 8.27 -6.17 -7.08
CA GLY A 50 9.55 -6.85 -7.31
C GLY A 50 10.31 -7.20 -6.04
N ASN A 51 9.77 -6.90 -4.85
CA ASN A 51 10.48 -7.05 -3.57
C ASN A 51 11.89 -6.44 -3.59
N LEU A 52 12.06 -5.31 -4.29
CA LEU A 52 13.32 -4.63 -4.48
C LEU A 52 13.82 -4.07 -3.15
N LYS A 53 15.05 -4.43 -2.77
CA LYS A 53 15.62 -4.09 -1.46
C LYS A 53 16.99 -3.44 -1.57
N PHE A 54 17.18 -2.40 -0.78
CA PHE A 54 18.40 -1.62 -0.69
C PHE A 54 18.84 -1.58 0.77
N GLU A 55 19.73 -2.50 1.13
CA GLU A 55 20.23 -2.67 2.48
C GLU A 55 20.92 -1.41 3.04
N TYR A 56 20.68 -1.09 4.31
CA TYR A 56 21.38 -0.02 5.00
C TYR A 56 21.69 -0.42 6.45
N ALA A 57 22.71 0.23 7.01
CA ALA A 57 23.16 0.03 8.38
C ALA A 57 22.02 0.32 9.37
N ASN A 58 21.89 -0.51 10.40
CA ASN A 58 20.86 -0.36 11.43
C ASN A 58 19.41 -0.47 10.93
N SER A 59 19.18 -1.10 9.77
CA SER A 59 17.82 -1.50 9.37
C SER A 59 17.23 -2.51 10.36
N ALA A 60 15.91 -2.65 10.36
CA ALA A 60 15.20 -3.67 11.14
C ALA A 60 15.48 -5.11 10.66
N ASP A 61 16.22 -5.29 9.56
CA ASP A 61 16.79 -6.58 9.19
C ASP A 61 18.18 -6.76 9.82
N HIS A 62 18.21 -7.52 10.92
CA HIS A 62 19.43 -7.80 11.68
C HIS A 62 20.43 -8.71 10.95
N THR A 63 20.08 -9.24 9.77
CA THR A 63 21.02 -10.00 8.92
C THR A 63 21.93 -9.10 8.09
N VAL A 64 21.55 -7.82 7.93
CA VAL A 64 22.31 -6.83 7.16
C VAL A 64 23.58 -6.43 7.91
N ARG A 65 24.73 -6.50 7.23
CA ARG A 65 26.07 -6.18 7.78
C ARG A 65 26.75 -4.97 7.13
N THR A 66 26.03 -4.22 6.30
CA THR A 66 26.58 -3.05 5.61
C THR A 66 26.78 -1.85 6.55
N SER A 67 27.77 -1.01 6.25
CA SER A 67 27.95 0.33 6.85
C SER A 67 27.28 1.45 6.04
N ARG A 68 26.63 1.12 4.91
CA ARG A 68 25.93 2.08 4.05
C ARG A 68 24.78 2.75 4.80
N THR A 69 24.71 4.08 4.79
CA THR A 69 23.59 4.81 5.43
C THR A 69 22.28 4.67 4.65
N LYS A 70 21.14 4.96 5.29
CA LYS A 70 19.82 4.89 4.63
C LYS A 70 19.72 5.87 3.46
N GLU A 71 20.31 7.05 3.57
CA GLU A 71 20.31 8.10 2.54
C GLU A 71 21.09 7.64 1.31
N LYS A 72 22.26 7.01 1.51
CA LYS A 72 23.05 6.43 0.42
C LYS A 72 22.33 5.26 -0.25
N ALA A 73 21.64 4.42 0.53
CA ALA A 73 20.83 3.33 0.00
C ALA A 73 19.66 3.85 -0.83
N LEU A 74 18.96 4.89 -0.35
CA LEU A 74 17.86 5.55 -1.06
C LEU A 74 18.34 6.22 -2.35
N SER A 75 19.46 6.96 -2.30
CA SER A 75 20.05 7.59 -3.48
C SER A 75 20.44 6.55 -4.54
N ALA A 76 21.01 5.42 -4.13
CA ALA A 76 21.29 4.31 -5.05
C ALA A 76 19.99 3.74 -5.66
N ALA A 77 18.93 3.61 -4.87
CA ALA A 77 17.63 3.16 -5.38
C ALA A 77 17.05 4.11 -6.42
N GLN A 78 17.03 5.41 -6.14
CA GLN A 78 16.55 6.47 -7.03
C GLN A 78 17.38 6.60 -8.30
N SER A 79 18.70 6.35 -8.24
CA SER A 79 19.55 6.32 -9.43
C SER A 79 19.28 5.12 -10.35
N LYS A 80 18.74 4.02 -9.80
CA LYS A 80 18.55 2.76 -10.52
C LYS A 80 17.12 2.59 -11.03
N TYR A 81 16.14 3.12 -10.30
CA TYR A 81 14.72 2.95 -10.59
C TYR A 81 13.97 4.27 -10.42
N GLU A 82 13.15 4.59 -11.43
CA GLU A 82 12.24 5.72 -11.39
C GLU A 82 11.10 5.50 -10.37
N GLY A 83 10.55 6.59 -9.84
CA GLY A 83 9.42 6.56 -8.91
C GLY A 83 9.74 6.06 -7.50
N VAL A 84 11.01 5.82 -7.14
CA VAL A 84 11.38 5.47 -5.76
C VAL A 84 11.27 6.71 -4.85
N VAL A 85 10.39 6.63 -3.86
CA VAL A 85 10.11 7.70 -2.91
C VAL A 85 10.90 7.53 -1.62
N ALA A 86 11.00 6.30 -1.12
CA ALA A 86 11.60 6.02 0.18
C ALA A 86 12.08 4.56 0.29
N LEU A 87 12.74 4.26 1.40
CA LEU A 87 12.99 2.89 1.86
C LEU A 87 12.26 2.66 3.18
N ASP A 88 11.62 1.50 3.31
CA ASP A 88 10.99 1.11 4.57
C ASP A 88 12.03 0.73 5.65
N GLN A 89 11.56 0.35 6.84
CA GLN A 89 12.41 -0.04 7.96
C GLN A 89 13.33 -1.25 7.68
N TRP A 90 13.03 -2.06 6.68
CA TRP A 90 13.82 -3.23 6.28
C TRP A 90 14.64 -3.00 5.01
N GLY A 91 14.56 -1.79 4.43
CA GLY A 91 15.26 -1.45 3.20
C GLY A 91 14.51 -1.77 1.91
N ASN A 92 13.25 -2.20 1.98
CA ASN A 92 12.46 -2.38 0.77
C ASN A 92 12.16 -1.02 0.14
N ALA A 93 12.33 -0.92 -1.17
CA ALA A 93 11.96 0.28 -1.93
C ALA A 93 10.45 0.53 -1.82
N ILE A 94 10.08 1.80 -1.73
CA ILE A 94 8.72 2.30 -1.77
C ILE A 94 8.57 3.12 -3.05
N PHE A 95 7.63 2.72 -3.91
CA PHE A 95 7.36 3.40 -5.17
C PHE A 95 6.16 4.34 -5.04
N GLU A 96 6.17 5.43 -5.82
CA GLU A 96 5.11 6.43 -5.85
C GLU A 96 3.75 5.83 -6.21
N ASP A 97 3.74 4.81 -7.08
CA ASP A 97 2.57 4.04 -7.46
C ASP A 97 2.96 2.60 -7.86
N MET A 98 1.96 1.76 -8.07
CA MET A 98 2.16 0.35 -8.43
C MET A 98 2.81 0.20 -9.82
N ASP A 99 2.55 1.14 -10.74
CA ASP A 99 3.08 1.10 -12.09
C ASP A 99 4.59 1.35 -12.10
N ALA A 100 5.08 2.31 -11.31
CA ALA A 100 6.50 2.57 -11.11
C ALA A 100 7.22 1.34 -10.53
N GLY A 101 6.64 0.71 -9.50
CA GLY A 101 7.20 -0.51 -8.92
C GLY A 101 7.20 -1.70 -9.88
N ARG A 102 6.16 -1.81 -10.71
CA ARG A 102 6.08 -2.83 -11.77
C ARG A 102 7.11 -2.58 -12.87
N ALA A 103 7.29 -1.34 -13.30
CA ALA A 103 8.33 -0.96 -14.25
C ALA A 103 9.73 -1.30 -13.71
N ALA A 104 9.98 -1.03 -12.42
CA ALA A 104 11.23 -1.40 -11.76
C ALA A 104 11.45 -2.93 -11.72
N LYS A 105 10.39 -3.72 -11.48
CA LYS A 105 10.44 -5.19 -11.58
C LYS A 105 10.81 -5.64 -12.99
N ILE A 106 10.15 -5.10 -14.02
CA ILE A 106 10.47 -5.42 -15.42
C ILE A 106 11.93 -5.08 -15.73
N LYS A 107 12.39 -3.90 -15.33
CA LYS A 107 13.79 -3.48 -15.49
C LYS A 107 14.78 -4.43 -14.82
N LEU A 108 14.49 -4.89 -13.59
CA LEU A 108 15.31 -5.91 -12.93
C LEU A 108 15.39 -7.19 -13.79
N LEU A 109 14.26 -7.66 -14.29
CA LEU A 109 14.18 -8.89 -15.07
C LEU A 109 15.00 -8.78 -16.37
N THR A 110 14.86 -7.66 -17.08
CA THR A 110 15.60 -7.42 -18.33
C THR A 110 17.09 -7.23 -18.09
N ASP A 111 17.49 -6.47 -17.07
CA ASP A 111 18.90 -6.19 -16.82
C ASP A 111 19.67 -7.44 -16.38
N ARG A 112 19.04 -8.30 -15.57
CA ARG A 112 19.74 -9.42 -14.92
C ARG A 112 19.55 -10.76 -15.63
N PHE A 113 18.40 -10.97 -16.25
CA PHE A 113 18.01 -12.28 -16.79
C PHE A 113 17.73 -12.24 -18.29
N SER A 114 18.15 -11.18 -19.01
CA SER A 114 17.94 -11.02 -20.46
C SER A 114 18.22 -12.27 -21.28
N ASN A 115 19.31 -12.99 -20.98
CA ASN A 115 19.74 -14.16 -21.74
C ASN A 115 19.04 -15.47 -21.34
N LEU A 116 18.19 -15.46 -20.32
CA LEU A 116 17.49 -16.64 -19.81
C LEU A 116 16.05 -16.69 -20.32
N ASN A 117 15.52 -17.90 -20.47
CA ASN A 117 14.08 -18.11 -20.59
C ASN A 117 13.44 -18.24 -19.20
N VAL A 118 12.11 -18.33 -19.14
CA VAL A 118 11.35 -18.44 -17.87
C VAL A 118 11.85 -19.60 -17.00
N HIS A 119 12.06 -20.77 -17.61
CA HIS A 119 12.56 -21.97 -16.93
C HIS A 119 13.87 -21.72 -16.16
N ASN A 120 14.87 -21.16 -16.87
CA ASN A 120 16.19 -20.90 -16.29
C ASN A 120 16.17 -19.70 -15.34
N MET A 121 15.37 -18.67 -15.64
CA MET A 121 15.26 -17.49 -14.79
C MET A 121 14.71 -17.84 -13.41
N ILE A 122 13.64 -18.65 -13.30
CA ILE A 122 13.04 -19.01 -12.01
C ILE A 122 14.06 -19.69 -11.08
N ARG A 123 14.97 -20.48 -11.63
CA ARG A 123 16.01 -21.19 -10.86
C ARG A 123 17.05 -20.23 -10.29
N GLU A 124 17.35 -19.15 -11.00
CA GLU A 124 18.24 -18.09 -10.51
C GLU A 124 17.51 -17.08 -9.61
N TYR A 125 16.22 -16.87 -9.85
CA TYR A 125 15.39 -15.92 -9.11
C TYR A 125 14.99 -16.50 -7.74
N SER A 126 14.40 -17.68 -7.73
CA SER A 126 13.91 -18.38 -6.55
C SER A 126 14.98 -19.33 -6.01
N LYS A 127 15.96 -18.81 -5.26
CA LYS A 127 17.00 -19.63 -4.62
C LYS A 127 16.46 -20.25 -3.33
N PRO A 128 16.76 -21.54 -3.04
CA PRO A 128 16.42 -22.15 -1.76
C PRO A 128 17.05 -21.36 -0.62
N ASP A 129 16.23 -20.91 0.32
CA ASP A 129 16.69 -20.32 1.57
C ASP A 129 16.48 -21.30 2.75
N TYR A 130 16.63 -20.81 3.97
CA TYR A 130 16.48 -21.61 5.19
C TYR A 130 15.03 -22.10 5.44
N SER A 131 14.04 -21.70 4.62
CA SER A 131 12.62 -21.93 4.88
C SER A 131 11.95 -23.05 4.08
N GLY A 132 12.62 -23.65 3.08
CA GLY A 132 12.06 -24.84 2.39
C GLY A 132 12.60 -25.15 0.99
N LYS A 133 12.06 -26.22 0.40
CA LYS A 133 12.32 -26.62 -1.01
C LYS A 133 11.64 -25.63 -1.95
N THR A 134 12.31 -25.24 -3.02
CA THR A 134 11.74 -24.40 -4.08
C THR A 134 10.71 -25.18 -4.89
N HIS A 135 9.57 -24.54 -5.22
CA HIS A 135 8.50 -25.11 -6.04
C HIS A 135 8.57 -24.58 -7.49
N TRP A 136 9.73 -24.71 -8.13
CA TRP A 136 10.00 -24.12 -9.44
C TRP A 136 8.94 -24.47 -10.49
N ASP A 137 8.53 -25.73 -10.58
CA ASP A 137 7.53 -26.17 -11.56
C ASP A 137 6.16 -25.48 -11.36
N SER A 138 5.77 -25.24 -10.11
CA SER A 138 4.52 -24.54 -9.78
C SER A 138 4.62 -23.05 -10.08
N GLN A 139 5.78 -22.45 -9.83
CA GLN A 139 6.06 -21.04 -10.16
C GLN A 139 6.02 -20.84 -11.68
N GLU A 140 6.70 -21.70 -12.42
CA GLU A 140 6.76 -21.70 -13.88
C GLU A 140 5.36 -21.86 -14.49
N LYS A 141 4.60 -22.85 -14.02
CA LYS A 141 3.21 -23.06 -14.45
C LYS A 141 2.33 -21.84 -14.18
N THR A 142 2.53 -21.16 -13.05
CA THR A 142 1.76 -19.95 -12.72
C THR A 142 2.06 -18.82 -13.71
N ILE A 143 3.33 -18.60 -14.05
CA ILE A 143 3.75 -17.59 -15.02
C ILE A 143 3.16 -17.87 -16.40
N TYR A 144 3.29 -19.10 -16.91
CA TYR A 144 2.74 -19.46 -18.22
C TYR A 144 1.22 -19.36 -18.27
N ASN A 145 0.53 -19.68 -17.17
CA ASN A 145 -0.92 -19.51 -17.11
C ASN A 145 -1.35 -18.05 -17.17
N VAL A 146 -0.64 -17.15 -16.48
CA VAL A 146 -0.91 -15.71 -16.54
C VAL A 146 -0.65 -15.16 -17.94
N ALA A 147 0.48 -15.52 -18.56
CA ALA A 147 0.78 -15.14 -19.94
C ALA A 147 -0.31 -15.58 -20.92
N ARG A 148 -0.74 -16.84 -20.83
CA ARG A 148 -1.82 -17.37 -21.67
C ARG A 148 -3.13 -16.62 -21.46
N GLN A 149 -3.48 -16.30 -20.22
CA GLN A 149 -4.67 -15.49 -19.90
C GLN A 149 -4.60 -14.07 -20.48
N GLN A 150 -3.39 -13.51 -20.60
CA GLN A 150 -3.16 -12.20 -21.23
C GLN A 150 -2.97 -12.29 -22.76
N GLY A 151 -3.07 -13.49 -23.34
CA GLY A 151 -2.98 -13.74 -24.78
C GLY A 151 -1.57 -13.56 -25.33
N VAL A 152 -0.53 -13.90 -24.55
CA VAL A 152 0.87 -13.92 -25.01
C VAL A 152 1.51 -15.27 -24.70
N ASP A 153 2.56 -15.60 -25.45
CA ASP A 153 3.33 -16.83 -25.29
C ASP A 153 4.77 -16.51 -24.90
N LEU A 154 5.22 -17.10 -23.80
CA LEU A 154 6.57 -16.93 -23.25
C LEU A 154 7.45 -18.17 -23.48
N GLN A 155 6.91 -19.22 -24.12
CA GLN A 155 7.62 -20.48 -24.30
C GLN A 155 8.92 -20.27 -25.07
N ASP A 156 10.03 -20.77 -24.52
CA ASP A 156 11.38 -20.74 -25.09
C ASP A 156 11.95 -19.34 -25.43
N LYS A 157 11.22 -18.26 -25.14
CA LYS A 157 11.68 -16.88 -25.32
C LYS A 157 12.70 -16.52 -24.26
N LYS A 158 13.79 -15.89 -24.69
CA LYS A 158 14.68 -15.17 -23.76
C LYS A 158 13.98 -13.90 -23.29
N ILE A 159 14.19 -13.54 -22.02
CA ILE A 159 13.57 -12.36 -21.41
C ILE A 159 13.95 -11.08 -22.17
N GLY A 160 15.18 -10.98 -22.67
CA GLY A 160 15.65 -9.83 -23.46
C GLY A 160 14.96 -9.70 -24.82
N ASP A 161 14.38 -10.77 -25.35
CA ASP A 161 13.70 -10.80 -26.65
C ASP A 161 12.16 -10.63 -26.51
N MET A 162 11.65 -10.48 -25.28
CA MET A 162 10.22 -10.33 -25.02
C MET A 162 9.73 -8.91 -25.34
N THR A 163 8.53 -8.82 -25.90
CA THR A 163 7.81 -7.55 -26.05
C THR A 163 7.41 -6.95 -24.70
N SER A 164 7.06 -5.66 -24.68
CA SER A 164 6.57 -5.01 -23.45
C SER A 164 5.34 -5.71 -22.84
N LYS A 165 4.47 -6.29 -23.68
CA LYS A 165 3.29 -7.05 -23.23
C LYS A 165 3.69 -8.41 -22.63
N GLU A 166 4.73 -9.03 -23.16
CA GLU A 166 5.27 -10.30 -22.64
C GLU A 166 6.04 -10.11 -21.33
N LEU A 167 6.88 -9.07 -21.25
CA LEU A 167 7.55 -8.68 -20.00
C LEU A 167 6.55 -8.33 -18.91
N SER A 168 5.47 -7.65 -19.29
CA SER A 168 4.31 -7.37 -18.45
C SER A 168 3.68 -8.65 -17.90
N ALA A 169 3.34 -9.60 -18.77
CA ALA A 169 2.78 -10.88 -18.36
C ALA A 169 3.72 -11.70 -17.47
N LEU A 170 5.03 -11.67 -17.75
CA LEU A 170 6.06 -12.29 -16.92
C LEU A 170 6.06 -11.68 -15.51
N ALA A 171 6.11 -10.35 -15.40
CA ALA A 171 6.11 -9.64 -14.12
C ALA A 171 4.85 -9.95 -13.29
N ASP A 172 3.68 -9.97 -13.92
CA ASP A 172 2.40 -10.29 -13.26
C ASP A 172 2.34 -11.75 -12.80
N GLY A 173 2.87 -12.67 -13.62
CA GLY A 173 3.02 -14.08 -13.28
C GLY A 173 3.89 -14.29 -12.05
N ILE A 174 4.99 -13.53 -11.95
CA ILE A 174 5.87 -13.55 -10.77
C ILE A 174 5.13 -13.02 -9.54
N SER A 175 4.49 -11.86 -9.64
CA SER A 175 3.74 -11.26 -8.53
C SER A 175 2.66 -12.20 -7.97
N LYS A 176 2.02 -12.98 -8.86
CA LYS A 176 0.99 -13.95 -8.47
C LYS A 176 1.54 -15.11 -7.65
N PHE A 177 2.67 -15.70 -8.04
CA PHE A 177 3.23 -16.80 -7.24
C PHE A 177 3.93 -16.31 -5.97
N GLU A 178 4.43 -15.07 -5.96
CA GLU A 178 4.99 -14.43 -4.76
C GLU A 178 3.94 -14.19 -3.67
N GLY A 179 2.66 -14.47 -3.95
CA GLY A 179 1.59 -14.38 -2.97
C GLY A 179 1.29 -12.94 -2.59
N TRP A 180 1.43 -12.00 -3.54
CA TRP A 180 1.02 -10.61 -3.34
C TRP A 180 -0.42 -10.57 -2.85
N LYS A 181 -0.66 -9.81 -1.77
CA LYS A 181 -1.97 -9.66 -1.15
C LYS A 181 -2.20 -8.21 -0.78
N GLU A 182 -3.35 -7.70 -1.18
CA GLU A 182 -3.84 -6.41 -0.77
C GLU A 182 -4.22 -6.38 0.71
N GLY A 183 -3.94 -5.27 1.35
CA GLY A 183 -4.35 -4.97 2.71
C GLY A 183 -5.46 -3.92 2.75
N ILE A 184 -5.49 -3.15 3.83
CA ILE A 184 -6.50 -2.12 4.08
C ILE A 184 -5.86 -0.75 3.98
N VAL A 185 -6.46 0.13 3.16
CA VAL A 185 -6.13 1.56 3.11
C VAL A 185 -7.14 2.32 3.98
N THR A 186 -6.64 3.15 4.89
CA THR A 186 -7.44 4.12 5.66
C THR A 186 -6.94 5.52 5.33
N VAL A 187 -7.80 6.36 4.75
CA VAL A 187 -7.51 7.78 4.57
C VAL A 187 -7.70 8.46 5.92
N ILE A 188 -6.66 9.10 6.44
CA ILE A 188 -6.71 9.88 7.67
C ILE A 188 -7.24 11.27 7.29
N PRO A 189 -8.44 11.68 7.74
CA PRO A 189 -8.98 12.99 7.43
C PRO A 189 -8.06 14.06 7.99
N ASP A 190 -7.66 15.01 7.15
CA ASP A 190 -7.02 16.21 7.64
C ASP A 190 -8.10 17.08 8.30
N LEU A 191 -8.17 17.05 9.64
CA LEU A 191 -9.10 17.87 10.44
C LEU A 191 -8.98 19.38 10.13
N LYS A 192 -7.89 19.82 9.47
CA LYS A 192 -7.72 21.22 9.03
C LYS A 192 -8.35 21.52 7.66
N LYS A 193 -8.53 20.53 6.77
CA LYS A 193 -9.04 20.74 5.41
C LYS A 193 -10.57 20.89 5.37
N GLU A 194 -11.30 20.18 6.24
CA GLU A 194 -12.75 20.37 6.42
C GLU A 194 -13.14 21.79 6.87
N ILE A 195 -12.24 22.53 7.51
CA ILE A 195 -12.53 23.91 7.96
C ILE A 195 -12.49 24.90 6.77
N ASN A 196 -11.66 24.66 5.76
CA ASN A 196 -11.46 25.60 4.65
C ASN A 196 -12.44 25.40 3.47
N ASP A 197 -12.85 24.17 3.16
CA ASP A 197 -13.78 23.90 2.05
C ASP A 197 -15.24 24.32 2.36
N ASN A 198 -15.52 24.66 3.61
CA ASN A 198 -16.83 25.11 4.08
C ASN A 198 -17.11 26.62 3.86
N ASN A 199 -16.21 27.37 3.21
CA ASN A 199 -16.28 28.83 3.09
C ASN A 199 -16.67 29.37 1.70
N GLU A 200 -16.98 28.51 0.72
CA GLU A 200 -17.50 28.91 -0.60
C GLU A 200 -18.98 28.57 -0.80
N MET A 201 -19.85 29.27 -0.08
CA MET A 201 -21.25 29.44 -0.51
C MET A 201 -21.74 30.84 -0.17
N THR A 202 -21.46 31.79 -1.07
CA THR A 202 -21.96 33.17 -1.02
C THR A 202 -23.16 33.32 -1.96
N LYS A 203 -24.39 33.26 -1.40
CA LYS A 203 -25.57 34.12 -1.70
C LYS A 203 -26.82 33.64 -0.93
N PRO A 204 -27.81 34.52 -0.63
CA PRO A 204 -28.24 34.73 0.75
C PRO A 204 -29.64 34.19 1.07
N ILE A 205 -29.79 33.53 2.23
CA ILE A 205 -31.05 33.49 2.99
C ILE A 205 -30.69 33.52 4.50
N ASN A 206 -31.21 34.51 5.20
CA ASN A 206 -31.06 34.82 6.64
C ASN A 206 -32.03 33.95 7.50
N PRO A 207 -31.92 33.75 8.83
CA PRO A 207 -30.81 33.81 9.79
C PRO A 207 -30.58 32.44 10.51
N ASN A 208 -29.36 31.90 10.55
CA ASN A 208 -29.05 30.66 11.29
C ASN A 208 -27.66 30.82 11.95
N PRO A 209 -27.47 30.58 13.26
CA PRO A 209 -26.24 30.95 13.97
C PRO A 209 -25.02 30.25 13.38
N ASN A 210 -23.93 31.00 13.28
CA ASN A 210 -22.63 30.59 12.73
C ASN A 210 -22.24 29.20 13.27
N LYS A 211 -21.66 28.32 12.43
CA LYS A 211 -21.16 27.00 12.83
C LYS A 211 -20.24 27.08 14.06
N SER A 212 -19.53 28.19 14.22
CA SER A 212 -18.71 28.51 15.41
C SER A 212 -19.53 28.67 16.68
N ASP A 213 -20.73 29.25 16.59
CA ASP A 213 -21.64 29.42 17.73
C ASP A 213 -22.27 28.09 18.13
N ARG A 214 -22.60 27.23 17.15
CA ARG A 214 -23.04 25.86 17.41
C ARG A 214 -21.95 25.03 18.10
N LEU A 215 -20.70 25.13 17.63
CA LEU A 215 -19.57 24.46 18.26
C LEU A 215 -19.33 24.98 19.68
N ARG A 216 -19.39 26.30 19.89
CA ARG A 216 -19.27 26.90 21.23
C ARG A 216 -20.41 26.46 22.16
N ALA A 217 -21.64 26.37 21.65
CA ALA A 217 -22.79 25.89 22.41
C ALA A 217 -22.63 24.42 22.82
N LEU A 218 -22.14 23.55 21.92
CA LEU A 218 -21.82 22.16 22.24
C LEU A 218 -20.73 22.06 23.31
N ILE A 219 -19.63 22.79 23.17
CA ILE A 219 -18.54 22.79 24.15
C ILE A 219 -19.03 23.30 25.51
N GLN A 220 -19.85 24.34 25.54
CA GLN A 220 -20.41 24.86 26.79
C GLN A 220 -21.41 23.89 27.41
N GLY A 221 -22.25 23.25 26.60
CA GLY A 221 -23.16 22.21 27.06
C GLY A 221 -22.41 21.07 27.74
N PHE A 222 -21.38 20.52 27.08
CA PHE A 222 -20.54 19.46 27.68
C PHE A 222 -19.77 19.90 28.93
N LYS A 223 -19.29 21.16 28.98
CA LYS A 223 -18.60 21.68 30.16
C LYS A 223 -19.51 21.80 31.38
N ASN A 224 -20.79 22.07 31.16
CA ASN A 224 -21.77 22.27 32.21
C ASN A 224 -22.63 21.02 32.47
N ASP A 225 -22.38 19.93 31.73
CA ASP A 225 -23.09 18.66 31.82
C ASP A 225 -22.59 17.84 33.02
N THR A 226 -23.09 18.19 34.20
CA THR A 226 -22.70 17.53 35.47
C THR A 226 -23.49 16.25 35.74
N ASP A 227 -24.66 16.09 35.12
CA ASP A 227 -25.57 14.96 35.31
C ASP A 227 -25.73 14.07 34.07
N GLY A 228 -25.10 14.44 32.95
CA GLY A 228 -25.12 13.69 31.70
C GLY A 228 -26.37 13.93 30.84
N SER A 229 -27.25 14.84 31.27
CA SER A 229 -28.50 15.16 30.54
C SER A 229 -28.23 15.79 29.18
N PHE A 230 -27.20 16.62 29.06
CA PHE A 230 -26.84 17.25 27.78
C PHE A 230 -26.24 16.23 26.81
N ALA A 231 -25.35 15.35 27.28
CA ALA A 231 -24.83 14.26 26.47
C ALA A 231 -25.94 13.31 25.99
N ALA A 232 -26.91 12.99 26.85
CA ALA A 232 -28.06 12.17 26.49
C ALA A 232 -28.93 12.83 25.40
N GLN A 233 -29.15 14.14 25.51
CA GLN A 233 -29.88 14.90 24.51
C GLN A 233 -29.15 14.95 23.16
N VAL A 234 -27.85 15.25 23.16
CA VAL A 234 -27.04 15.27 21.93
C VAL A 234 -27.03 13.91 21.24
N LEU A 235 -26.96 12.81 22.01
CA LEU A 235 -27.05 11.46 21.45
C LEU A 235 -28.43 11.16 20.84
N ALA A 236 -29.51 11.62 21.48
CA ALA A 236 -30.87 11.43 20.97
C ALA A 236 -31.11 12.23 19.68
N GLU A 237 -30.62 13.46 19.61
CA GLU A 237 -30.71 14.34 18.44
C GLU A 237 -29.87 13.84 17.24
N ASN A 238 -28.88 12.98 17.47
CA ASN A 238 -28.02 12.38 16.44
C ASN A 238 -28.16 10.84 16.40
N SER A 239 -29.37 10.35 16.70
CA SER A 239 -29.65 8.91 16.84
C SER A 239 -29.36 8.11 15.58
N ASP A 240 -29.59 8.69 14.40
CA ASP A 240 -29.28 8.13 13.08
C ASP A 240 -27.77 7.91 12.86
N VAL A 241 -26.93 8.87 13.26
CA VAL A 241 -25.47 8.77 13.19
C VAL A 241 -24.96 7.71 14.16
N VAL A 242 -25.53 7.67 15.37
CA VAL A 242 -25.19 6.68 16.40
C VAL A 242 -25.59 5.26 15.96
N GLU A 243 -26.75 5.09 15.34
CA GLU A 243 -27.24 3.81 14.82
C GLU A 243 -26.35 3.30 13.69
N ASN A 244 -26.05 4.13 12.69
CA ASN A 244 -25.11 3.81 11.62
C ASN A 244 -23.70 3.44 12.15
N PHE A 245 -23.24 4.14 13.19
CA PHE A 245 -21.97 3.81 13.82
C PHE A 245 -22.03 2.43 14.51
N ARG A 246 -23.12 2.12 15.21
CA ARG A 246 -23.33 0.83 15.89
C ARG A 246 -23.43 -0.32 14.91
N GLU A 247 -24.16 -0.16 13.81
CA GLU A 247 -24.24 -1.15 12.73
C GLU A 247 -22.85 -1.44 12.15
N ARG A 248 -22.05 -0.40 11.87
CA ARG A 248 -20.67 -0.57 11.40
C ARG A 248 -19.75 -1.25 12.41
N GLN A 249 -19.96 -1.04 13.72
CA GLN A 249 -19.20 -1.77 14.74
C GLN A 249 -19.62 -3.24 14.80
N GLN A 250 -20.91 -3.54 14.65
CA GLN A 250 -21.43 -4.91 14.63
C GLN A 250 -20.97 -5.67 13.38
N GLU A 251 -21.06 -5.07 12.19
CA GLU A 251 -20.48 -5.66 10.97
C GLU A 251 -18.99 -5.92 11.12
N ARG A 252 -18.23 -4.98 11.71
CA ARG A 252 -16.81 -5.17 11.96
C ARG A 252 -16.54 -6.31 12.96
N LEU A 253 -17.33 -6.42 14.02
CA LEU A 253 -17.23 -7.51 15.00
C LEU A 253 -17.60 -8.85 14.38
N GLU A 254 -18.62 -8.91 13.53
CA GLU A 254 -19.01 -10.10 12.77
C GLU A 254 -17.89 -10.52 11.80
N GLN A 255 -17.31 -9.56 11.08
CA GLN A 255 -16.16 -9.80 10.18
C GLN A 255 -14.93 -10.28 10.96
N VAL A 256 -14.65 -9.71 12.13
CA VAL A 256 -13.55 -10.15 13.00
C VAL A 256 -13.83 -11.54 13.58
N ARG A 257 -15.07 -11.86 13.93
CA ARG A 257 -15.48 -13.17 14.47
C ARG A 257 -15.47 -14.27 13.41
N GLN A 258 -15.85 -13.94 12.17
CA GLN A 258 -15.70 -14.84 11.02
C GLN A 258 -14.24 -15.04 10.60
N ARG A 259 -13.36 -14.06 10.86
CA ARG A 259 -11.90 -14.15 10.60
C ARG A 259 -11.08 -14.70 11.78
N GLY A 260 -11.64 -14.70 12.99
CA GLY A 260 -11.00 -15.17 14.24
C GLY A 260 -10.85 -16.69 14.35
N ALA A 261 -11.33 -17.46 13.38
CA ALA A 261 -11.06 -18.89 13.27
C ALA A 261 -9.68 -19.22 12.63
N VAL A 262 -8.90 -18.20 12.25
CA VAL A 262 -7.51 -18.36 11.77
C VAL A 262 -6.59 -17.57 12.69
N GLN A 263 -6.37 -18.10 13.89
CA GLN A 263 -5.33 -17.64 14.81
C GLN A 263 -3.98 -18.16 14.35
N ASP A 264 -3.09 -17.25 13.93
CA ASP A 264 -1.68 -17.16 14.38
C ASP A 264 -0.94 -16.08 13.57
N ILE A 265 -0.64 -14.94 14.20
CA ILE A 265 -0.01 -13.75 13.57
C ILE A 265 1.53 -13.80 13.71
N GLN A 266 2.09 -14.74 14.48
CA GLN A 266 3.54 -14.95 14.60
C GLN A 266 4.22 -15.60 13.37
N PRO A 267 3.64 -16.55 12.63
CA PRO A 267 4.27 -17.10 11.43
C PRO A 267 4.34 -16.09 10.26
N GLU A 268 3.47 -15.09 10.21
CA GLU A 268 3.40 -14.11 9.10
C GLU A 268 4.63 -13.19 9.06
N ILE A 269 5.19 -12.80 10.22
CA ILE A 269 6.43 -12.00 10.32
C ILE A 269 7.66 -12.82 9.88
N HIS A 270 7.64 -14.15 10.04
CA HIS A 270 8.72 -15.03 9.58
C HIS A 270 8.57 -15.42 8.10
N GLN A 271 7.34 -15.54 7.59
CA GLN A 271 7.08 -15.78 6.17
C GLN A 271 7.37 -14.54 5.30
N GLU A 272 7.00 -13.32 5.73
CA GLU A 272 7.36 -12.10 5.01
C GLU A 272 8.89 -11.87 4.94
N ARG A 273 9.66 -12.44 5.88
CA ARG A 273 11.14 -12.49 5.81
C ARG A 273 11.66 -13.53 4.81
N SER A 274 10.90 -14.60 4.55
CA SER A 274 11.25 -15.73 3.68
C SER A 274 10.86 -15.48 2.21
N PHE A 275 9.75 -14.77 1.95
CA PHE A 275 9.40 -14.32 0.59
C PHE A 275 10.25 -13.14 0.09
N GLY A 276 11.03 -12.52 0.97
CA GLY A 276 12.10 -11.58 0.64
C GLY A 276 13.31 -12.28 0.04
N GLY A 277 13.10 -13.09 -1.00
CA GLY A 277 14.18 -13.61 -1.83
C GLY A 277 15.06 -12.43 -2.24
N ARG A 278 16.32 -12.48 -1.81
CA ARG A 278 17.29 -11.39 -1.96
C ARG A 278 17.31 -10.91 -3.41
N SER A 279 16.67 -9.77 -3.67
CA SER A 279 16.86 -9.03 -4.91
C SER A 279 18.15 -8.23 -4.73
N PHE A 280 19.26 -8.83 -5.20
CA PHE A 280 20.61 -8.23 -5.20
C PHE A 280 20.75 -7.17 -6.29
#